data_AF-A0A4Y8CPI6-F1
#
_entry.id   AF-A0A4Y8CPI6-F1
#
_cell.length_a   1.000
_cell.length_b   1.000
_cell.length_c   1.000
_cell.angle_alpha   90.00
_cell.angle_beta   90.00
_cell.angle_gamma   90.00
#
_symmetry.space_group_name_H-M   'P 1'
#
loop_
_entity.id
_entity.type
_entity.pdbx_description
1 polymer ?
#
loop_
_entity_poly.entity_id
_entity_poly.type
_entity_poly.pdbx_seq_one_letter_code
_entity_poly.pdbx_strand_id
1 'polypeptide(L)'
;MKKILQDGFFLAIFFFVLLPSRVFALDAVLFNENILSQKVSNEINLIGKELYQKSNIFIGVMVGDKTEIETLLNKQKELPQSYILLLLSKNSHKVDIVGSKGALALIDKEAVLSPYPGTGSILPILATNKGDIYNAAILNGYADIVDRVAKS
;
A
#
# COMPACT_ATOMS: atom_id res chain seq x y z
N MET A 1 23.40 57.08 40.04
CA MET A 1 22.80 56.05 40.91
C MET A 1 22.14 55.02 40.00
N LYS A 2 22.79 53.87 39.71
CA LYS A 2 22.56 52.53 40.34
C LYS A 2 21.09 52.09 40.18
N LYS A 3 20.69 50.99 39.53
CA LYS A 3 21.28 49.64 39.26
C LYS A 3 20.61 49.07 37.97
N ILE A 4 21.34 48.53 36.99
CA ILE A 4 21.70 47.09 36.80
C ILE A 4 20.41 46.25 36.77
N LEU A 5 19.84 45.80 35.63
CA LEU A 5 20.37 44.90 34.58
C LEU A 5 20.83 43.54 35.17
N GLN A 6 19.87 42.81 35.75
CA GLN A 6 19.89 41.43 36.27
C GLN A 6 18.51 41.31 36.96
N ASP A 7 17.56 40.44 36.64
CA ASP A 7 17.64 39.03 36.31
C ASP A 7 16.37 38.58 35.54
N GLY A 8 16.58 37.72 34.54
CA GLY A 8 15.67 36.66 34.11
C GLY A 8 14.17 36.94 34.02
N PHE A 9 13.70 37.45 32.88
CA PHE A 9 12.36 37.10 32.39
C PHE A 9 12.26 37.13 30.86
N PHE A 10 13.25 36.55 30.18
CA PHE A 10 13.03 36.03 28.83
C PHE A 10 12.32 34.68 28.94
N LEU A 11 11.10 34.68 29.47
CA LEU A 11 10.18 33.57 29.24
C LEU A 11 9.56 33.80 27.85
N ALA A 12 10.38 33.64 26.81
CA ALA A 12 9.87 33.45 25.47
C ALA A 12 9.11 32.13 25.51
N ILE A 13 7.79 32.24 25.65
CA ILE A 13 6.81 31.17 25.51
C ILE A 13 6.92 30.68 24.05
N PHE A 14 7.93 29.86 23.79
CA PHE A 14 7.98 29.01 22.61
C PHE A 14 7.15 27.78 22.99
N PHE A 15 5.83 27.96 23.03
CA PHE A 15 4.90 26.84 22.96
C PHE A 15 5.05 26.25 21.56
N PHE A 16 6.12 25.47 21.37
CA PHE A 16 6.22 24.59 20.23
C PHE A 16 5.12 23.57 20.42
N VAL A 17 4.03 23.83 19.71
CA VAL A 17 2.87 22.97 19.57
C VAL A 17 3.40 21.57 19.22
N LEU A 18 3.53 20.72 20.24
CA LEU A 18 3.60 19.26 20.09
C LEU A 18 2.20 18.84 19.66
N LEU A 19 1.83 19.15 18.41
CA LEU A 19 0.76 18.41 17.75
C LEU A 19 1.21 16.96 17.81
N PRO A 20 0.45 16.06 18.45
CA PRO A 20 0.71 14.64 18.28
C PRO A 20 0.56 14.39 16.79
N SER A 21 1.68 14.22 16.09
CA SER A 21 1.69 13.65 14.76
C SER A 21 1.08 12.27 14.96
N ARG A 22 -0.22 12.15 14.66
CA ARG A 22 -0.87 10.85 14.54
C ARG A 22 -0.09 10.15 13.45
N VAL A 23 0.84 9.30 13.87
CA VAL A 23 1.49 8.34 12.99
C VAL A 23 0.36 7.39 12.61
N PHE A 24 -0.39 7.75 11.57
CA PHE A 24 -1.25 6.81 10.89
C PHE A 24 -0.31 5.71 10.40
N ALA A 25 -0.37 4.55 11.07
CA ALA A 25 0.19 3.33 10.54
C ALA A 25 -0.67 2.97 9.33
N LEU A 26 -0.25 3.43 8.16
CA LEU A 26 -0.92 3.13 6.90
C LEU A 26 -0.40 1.77 6.44
N ASP A 27 -1.08 0.71 6.88
CA ASP A 27 -0.77 -0.64 6.44
C ASP A 27 -1.28 -0.82 5.01
N ALA A 28 -0.39 -1.26 4.12
CA ALA A 28 -0.74 -1.57 2.74
C ALA A 28 -1.50 -2.90 2.65
N VAL A 29 -1.24 -3.87 3.53
CA VAL A 29 -2.04 -5.10 3.62
C VAL A 29 -3.29 -4.83 4.45
N LEU A 30 -4.41 -4.56 3.76
CA LEU A 30 -5.68 -4.15 4.37
C LEU A 30 -6.54 -5.34 4.80
N PHE A 31 -6.38 -6.47 4.12
CA PHE A 31 -7.14 -7.68 4.40
C PHE A 31 -6.34 -8.91 3.98
N ASN A 32 -6.18 -9.87 4.89
CA ASN A 32 -5.44 -11.10 4.63
C ASN A 32 -6.07 -12.25 5.43
N GLU A 33 -6.73 -13.19 4.74
CA GLU A 33 -7.27 -14.41 5.37
C GLU A 33 -6.18 -15.49 5.54
N ASN A 34 -5.04 -15.13 6.13
CA ASN A 34 -3.86 -15.99 6.35
C ASN A 34 -3.26 -16.59 5.06
N ILE A 35 -3.38 -15.89 3.93
CA ILE A 35 -2.76 -16.30 2.66
C ILE A 35 -1.33 -15.77 2.59
N LEU A 36 -1.17 -14.48 2.88
CA LEU A 36 0.15 -13.87 2.94
C LEU A 36 0.82 -14.22 4.26
N SER A 37 2.06 -14.68 4.16
CA SER A 37 2.94 -14.86 5.30
C SER A 37 3.27 -13.52 5.93
N GLN A 38 3.59 -13.52 7.24
CA GLN A 38 3.98 -12.30 7.95
C GLN A 38 5.17 -11.59 7.29
N LYS A 39 6.14 -12.35 6.78
CA LYS A 39 7.30 -11.81 6.08
C LYS A 39 6.88 -10.99 4.86
N VAL A 40 5.99 -11.54 4.02
CA VAL A 40 5.51 -10.84 2.82
C VAL A 40 4.63 -9.66 3.17
N SER A 41 3.76 -9.80 4.17
CA SER A 41 2.94 -8.67 4.63
C SER A 41 3.78 -7.51 5.15
N ASN A 42 4.85 -7.80 5.90
CA ASN A 42 5.78 -6.77 6.38
C ASN A 42 6.51 -6.07 5.22
N GLU A 43 6.95 -6.84 4.21
CA GLU A 43 7.61 -6.28 3.03
C GLU A 43 6.68 -5.35 2.24
N ILE A 44 5.44 -5.79 1.99
CA ILE A 44 4.42 -4.97 1.32
C ILE A 44 4.14 -3.69 2.10
N ASN A 45 4.00 -3.77 3.42
CA ASN A 45 3.77 -2.60 4.27
C ASN A 45 4.97 -1.64 4.25
N LEU A 46 6.20 -2.15 4.21
CA LEU A 46 7.40 -1.33 4.11
C LEU A 46 7.46 -0.58 2.77
N ILE A 47 7.36 -1.30 1.66
CA ILE A 47 7.38 -0.74 0.31
C ILE A 47 6.25 0.28 0.13
N GLY A 48 5.04 -0.07 0.56
CA GLY A 48 3.86 0.80 0.46
C GLY A 48 3.99 2.09 1.24
N LYS A 49 4.54 2.01 2.45
CA LYS A 49 4.82 3.19 3.27
C LYS A 49 5.84 4.10 2.60
N GLU A 50 6.93 3.55 2.05
CA GLU A 50 7.95 4.34 1.36
C GLU A 50 7.40 5.04 0.12
N LEU A 51 6.61 4.34 -0.69
CA LEU A 51 5.98 4.94 -1.87
C LEU A 51 5.02 6.05 -1.44
N TYR A 52 4.12 5.78 -0.49
CA TYR A 52 3.13 6.75 -0.04
C TYR A 52 3.78 8.04 0.49
N GLN A 53 4.88 7.92 1.23
CA GLN A 53 5.64 9.07 1.72
C GLN A 53 6.23 9.95 0.60
N LYS A 54 6.53 9.36 -0.56
CA LYS A 54 7.15 10.05 -1.69
C LYS A 54 6.13 10.60 -2.69
N SER A 55 5.04 9.87 -2.94
CA SER A 55 4.08 10.18 -4.00
C SER A 55 2.71 10.62 -3.51
N ASN A 56 2.40 10.40 -2.22
CA ASN A 56 1.05 10.55 -1.65
C ASN A 56 -0.01 9.67 -2.35
N ILE A 57 0.42 8.59 -3.04
CA ILE A 57 -0.45 7.60 -3.66
C ILE A 57 -0.42 6.34 -2.80
N PHE A 58 -1.59 5.93 -2.30
CA PHE A 58 -1.70 4.75 -1.48
C PHE A 58 -1.85 3.49 -2.35
N ILE A 59 -1.04 2.47 -2.12
CA ILE A 59 -1.20 1.18 -2.79
C ILE A 59 -1.45 0.11 -1.74
N GLY A 60 -2.64 -0.50 -1.81
CA GLY A 60 -3.10 -1.51 -0.86
C GLY A 60 -3.26 -2.89 -1.48
N VAL A 61 -3.36 -3.90 -0.61
CA VAL A 61 -3.55 -5.31 -0.96
C VAL A 61 -4.69 -5.88 -0.11
N MET A 62 -5.59 -6.61 -0.76
CA MET A 62 -6.60 -7.43 -0.09
C MET A 62 -6.61 -8.84 -0.66
N VAL A 63 -6.45 -9.83 0.22
CA VAL A 63 -6.38 -11.25 -0.17
C VAL A 63 -7.39 -12.06 0.63
N GLY A 64 -8.37 -12.64 -0.07
CA GLY A 64 -9.41 -13.52 0.48
C GLY A 64 -9.18 -14.98 0.09
N ASP A 65 -9.30 -15.87 1.07
CA ASP A 65 -9.34 -17.32 0.87
C ASP A 65 -10.77 -17.75 0.55
N LYS A 66 -11.69 -17.40 1.44
CA LYS A 66 -13.13 -17.72 1.37
C LYS A 66 -13.94 -16.52 0.92
N THR A 67 -13.41 -15.32 1.12
CA THR A 67 -14.10 -14.07 0.74
C THR A 67 -14.10 -13.90 -0.78
N GLU A 68 -15.29 -13.68 -1.35
CA GLU A 68 -15.47 -13.38 -2.79
C GLU A 68 -14.89 -12.01 -3.15
N ILE A 69 -14.45 -11.84 -4.41
CA ILE A 69 -13.82 -10.59 -4.86
C ILE A 69 -14.77 -9.39 -4.76
N GLU A 70 -16.07 -9.60 -5.00
CA GLU A 70 -17.11 -8.58 -4.88
C GLU A 70 -17.24 -8.09 -3.42
N THR A 71 -17.04 -8.99 -2.45
CA THR A 71 -17.03 -8.64 -1.03
C THR A 71 -15.75 -7.87 -0.66
N LEU A 72 -14.60 -8.22 -1.26
CA LEU A 72 -13.36 -7.43 -1.09
C LEU A 72 -13.52 -6.01 -1.65
N LEU A 73 -14.15 -5.87 -2.82
CA LEU A 73 -14.46 -4.56 -3.43
C LEU A 73 -15.34 -3.69 -2.52
N ASN A 74 -16.29 -4.28 -1.82
CA ASN A 74 -17.16 -3.54 -0.91
C ASN A 74 -16.46 -3.04 0.37
N LYS A 75 -15.26 -3.53 0.68
CA LYS A 75 -14.45 -3.11 1.85
C LYS A 75 -13.62 -1.84 1.61
N GLN A 76 -13.70 -1.23 0.43
CA GLN A 76 -12.95 -0.02 0.03
C GLN A 76 -13.25 1.27 0.82
N LYS A 77 -14.16 1.24 1.80
CA LYS A 77 -14.87 2.43 2.28
C LYS A 77 -14.02 3.45 3.07
N GLU A 78 -12.74 3.19 3.30
CA GLU A 78 -11.87 4.04 4.13
C GLU A 78 -10.52 4.35 3.46
N LEU A 79 -10.49 4.38 2.11
CA LEU A 79 -9.26 4.60 1.37
C LEU A 79 -8.98 6.09 1.10
N PRO A 80 -7.70 6.50 1.04
CA PRO A 80 -7.31 7.84 0.63
C PRO A 80 -7.85 8.23 -0.75
N GLN A 81 -7.89 9.52 -1.07
CA GLN A 81 -8.39 10.00 -2.36
C GLN A 81 -7.62 9.44 -3.58
N SER A 82 -6.29 9.26 -3.44
CA SER A 82 -5.42 8.71 -4.48
C SER A 82 -4.97 7.32 -4.09
N TYR A 83 -5.49 6.29 -4.76
CA TYR A 83 -5.21 4.91 -4.37
C TYR A 83 -5.25 3.89 -5.51
N ILE A 84 -4.53 2.79 -5.33
CA ILE A 84 -4.59 1.56 -6.13
C ILE A 84 -4.73 0.38 -5.17
N LEU A 85 -5.54 -0.61 -5.50
CA LEU A 85 -5.71 -1.85 -4.75
C LEU A 85 -5.44 -3.04 -5.65
N LEU A 86 -4.59 -3.94 -5.17
CA LEU A 86 -4.45 -5.28 -5.68
C LEU A 86 -5.36 -6.22 -4.88
N LEU A 87 -6.29 -6.87 -5.57
CA LEU A 87 -7.30 -7.75 -4.99
C LEU A 87 -7.09 -9.17 -5.47
N LEU A 88 -7.06 -10.16 -4.57
CA LEU A 88 -7.07 -11.57 -4.93
C LEU A 88 -8.10 -12.32 -4.09
N SER A 89 -8.94 -13.10 -4.76
CA SER A 89 -9.85 -14.04 -4.11
C SER A 89 -9.58 -15.45 -4.64
N LYS A 90 -9.18 -16.34 -3.74
CA LYS A 90 -9.03 -17.76 -4.06
C LYS A 90 -10.39 -18.39 -4.36
N ASN A 91 -11.41 -18.08 -3.57
CA ASN A 91 -12.77 -18.55 -3.77
C ASN A 91 -13.32 -18.17 -5.15
N SER A 92 -13.11 -16.93 -5.59
CA SER A 92 -13.57 -16.48 -6.90
C SER A 92 -12.64 -16.86 -8.07
N HIS A 93 -11.46 -17.44 -7.79
CA HIS A 93 -10.39 -17.63 -8.78
C HIS A 93 -10.06 -16.37 -9.59
N LYS A 94 -10.10 -15.20 -8.95
CA LYS A 94 -9.95 -13.90 -9.59
C LYS A 94 -8.86 -13.09 -8.91
N VAL A 95 -8.16 -12.32 -9.72
CA VAL A 95 -7.27 -11.25 -9.29
C VAL A 95 -7.61 -10.01 -10.11
N ASP A 96 -7.61 -8.86 -9.46
CA ASP A 96 -7.95 -7.60 -10.10
C ASP A 96 -7.18 -6.44 -9.50
N ILE A 97 -7.08 -5.35 -10.27
CA ILE A 97 -6.49 -4.09 -9.84
C ILE A 97 -7.53 -2.99 -10.04
N VAL A 98 -7.86 -2.29 -8.96
CA VAL A 98 -8.83 -1.19 -8.97
C VAL A 98 -8.23 0.02 -8.28
N GLY A 99 -8.76 1.22 -8.52
CA GLY A 99 -8.19 2.41 -7.93
C GLY A 99 -8.92 3.68 -8.32
N SER A 100 -8.49 4.79 -7.74
CA SER A 100 -8.95 6.10 -8.19
C SER A 100 -8.44 6.38 -9.61
N LYS A 101 -9.26 7.05 -10.42
CA LYS A 101 -8.99 7.27 -11.85
C LYS A 101 -7.60 7.86 -12.13
N GLY A 102 -7.16 8.81 -11.30
CA GLY A 102 -5.85 9.46 -11.44
C GLY A 102 -4.68 8.52 -11.13
N ALA A 103 -4.76 7.77 -10.02
CA ALA A 103 -3.70 6.84 -9.64
C ALA A 103 -3.63 5.64 -10.59
N LEU A 104 -4.79 5.12 -11.01
CA LEU A 104 -4.86 3.96 -11.91
C LEU A 104 -4.31 4.28 -13.31
N ALA A 105 -4.38 5.54 -13.75
CA ALA A 105 -3.80 5.98 -15.03
C ALA A 105 -2.26 5.99 -15.05
N LEU A 106 -1.61 5.87 -13.89
CA LEU A 106 -0.14 5.79 -13.76
C LEU A 106 0.39 4.38 -14.01
N ILE A 107 -0.50 3.40 -14.21
CA ILE A 107 -0.12 2.02 -14.47
C ILE A 107 -0.84 1.49 -15.70
N ASP A 108 -0.18 0.58 -16.40
CA ASP A 108 -0.81 -0.28 -17.39
C ASP A 108 -1.29 -1.55 -16.67
N LYS A 109 -2.58 -1.56 -16.29
CA LYS A 109 -3.20 -2.66 -15.54
C LYS A 109 -3.13 -3.98 -16.33
N GLU A 110 -3.36 -3.90 -17.63
CA GLU A 110 -3.37 -5.04 -18.54
C GLU A 110 -1.98 -5.66 -18.65
N ALA A 111 -0.93 -4.84 -18.64
CA ALA A 111 0.44 -5.34 -18.58
C ALA A 111 0.73 -6.07 -17.27
N VAL A 112 0.40 -5.49 -16.11
CA VAL A 112 0.62 -6.12 -14.78
C VAL A 112 -0.13 -7.46 -14.68
N LEU A 113 -1.37 -7.50 -15.17
CA LEU A 113 -2.23 -8.68 -15.18
C LEU A 113 -2.08 -9.55 -16.45
N SER A 114 -1.04 -9.35 -17.25
CA SER A 114 -0.82 -10.16 -18.44
C SER A 114 -0.55 -11.63 -18.08
N PRO A 115 -1.09 -12.62 -18.81
CA PRO A 115 -0.78 -14.03 -18.56
C PRO A 115 0.62 -14.43 -19.07
N TYR A 116 1.33 -13.54 -19.76
CA TYR A 116 2.64 -13.84 -20.33
C TYR A 116 3.79 -13.48 -19.36
N PRO A 117 4.71 -14.41 -19.04
CA PRO A 117 5.80 -14.19 -18.08
C PRO A 117 6.73 -13.01 -18.39
N GLY A 118 6.85 -12.60 -19.66
CA GLY A 118 7.67 -11.46 -20.07
C GLY A 118 6.99 -10.11 -19.88
N THR A 119 5.72 -10.07 -19.48
CA THR A 119 4.93 -8.84 -19.38
C THR A 119 4.20 -8.75 -18.05
N GLY A 120 3.55 -9.83 -17.62
CA GLY A 120 2.78 -9.86 -16.38
C GLY A 120 3.59 -10.32 -15.18
N SER A 121 3.27 -9.75 -14.05
CA SER A 121 3.94 -10.01 -12.76
C SER A 121 3.11 -10.89 -11.82
N ILE A 122 1.82 -11.11 -12.13
CA ILE A 122 0.89 -11.83 -11.25
C ILE A 122 0.42 -13.15 -11.86
N LEU A 123 -0.37 -13.09 -12.94
CA LEU A 123 -0.99 -14.26 -13.55
C LEU A 123 0.01 -15.37 -13.95
N PRO A 124 1.22 -15.06 -14.47
CA PRO A 124 2.18 -16.10 -14.83
C PRO A 124 2.64 -16.91 -13.62
N ILE A 125 2.74 -16.29 -12.45
CA ILE A 125 3.13 -16.96 -11.19
C ILE A 125 1.96 -17.79 -10.64
N LEU A 126 0.75 -17.22 -10.64
CA LEU A 126 -0.47 -17.92 -10.21
C LEU A 126 -0.79 -19.14 -11.08
N ALA A 127 -0.40 -19.12 -12.35
CA ALA A 127 -0.56 -20.25 -13.27
C ALA A 127 0.42 -21.41 -13.00
N THR A 128 1.43 -21.21 -12.15
CA THR A 128 2.36 -22.27 -11.76
C THR A 128 1.81 -23.12 -10.62
N ASN A 129 2.24 -24.38 -10.53
CA ASN A 129 1.91 -25.28 -9.42
C ASN A 129 3.12 -25.51 -8.49
N LYS A 130 4.02 -24.52 -8.38
CA LYS A 130 5.30 -24.69 -7.70
C LYS A 130 5.47 -23.69 -6.56
N GLY A 131 5.58 -24.21 -5.34
CA GLY A 131 5.89 -23.43 -4.15
C GLY A 131 4.73 -22.55 -3.67
N ASP A 132 5.07 -21.48 -2.98
CA ASP A 132 4.12 -20.53 -2.38
C ASP A 132 3.71 -19.46 -3.39
N ILE A 133 2.88 -19.88 -4.35
CA ILE A 133 2.49 -19.07 -5.50
C ILE A 133 1.75 -17.79 -5.13
N TYR A 134 1.00 -17.78 -4.03
CA TYR A 134 0.23 -16.61 -3.61
C TYR A 134 1.12 -15.53 -3.00
N ASN A 135 2.03 -15.91 -2.10
CA ASN A 135 3.02 -14.97 -1.57
C ASN A 135 3.90 -14.40 -2.69
N ALA A 136 4.35 -15.25 -3.61
CA ALA A 136 5.14 -14.82 -4.75
C ALA A 136 4.36 -13.88 -5.69
N ALA A 137 3.16 -14.28 -6.13
CA ALA A 137 2.38 -13.50 -7.09
C ALA A 137 1.98 -12.13 -6.53
N ILE A 138 1.53 -12.07 -5.27
CA ILE A 138 1.11 -10.81 -4.66
C ILE A 138 2.31 -9.88 -4.42
N LEU A 139 3.44 -10.39 -3.93
CA LEU A 139 4.62 -9.56 -3.73
C LEU A 139 5.17 -9.01 -5.05
N ASN A 140 5.26 -9.84 -6.09
CA ASN A 140 5.75 -9.42 -7.41
C ASN A 140 4.79 -8.43 -8.07
N GLY A 141 3.48 -8.71 -8.02
CA GLY A 141 2.46 -7.79 -8.53
C GLY A 141 2.47 -6.45 -7.82
N TYR A 142 2.55 -6.46 -6.49
CA TYR A 142 2.63 -5.24 -5.70
C TYR A 142 3.87 -4.40 -6.05
N ALA A 143 5.04 -5.05 -6.13
CA ALA A 143 6.28 -4.38 -6.48
C ALA A 143 6.24 -3.78 -7.90
N ASP A 144 5.68 -4.50 -8.89
CA ASP A 144 5.51 -3.98 -10.26
C ASP A 144 4.60 -2.75 -10.32
N ILE A 145 3.48 -2.77 -9.58
CA ILE A 145 2.59 -1.60 -9.48
C ILE A 145 3.33 -0.42 -8.84
N VAL A 146 4.03 -0.65 -7.72
CA VAL A 146 4.82 0.39 -7.03
C VAL A 146 5.87 1.00 -7.95
N ASP A 147 6.62 0.17 -8.67
CA ASP A 147 7.66 0.60 -9.60
C ASP A 147 7.12 1.45 -10.74
N ARG A 148 5.96 1.09 -11.29
CA ARG A 148 5.30 1.87 -12.35
C ARG A 148 4.84 3.23 -11.85
N VAL A 149 4.22 3.27 -10.65
CA VAL A 149 3.82 4.53 -10.02
C VAL A 149 5.04 5.40 -9.73
N ALA A 150 6.15 4.82 -9.25
CA ALA A 150 7.37 5.55 -8.94
C ALA A 150 8.10 6.10 -10.19
N LYS A 151 7.84 5.55 -11.38
CA LYS A 151 8.42 5.98 -12.66
C LYS A 151 7.52 6.93 -13.46
N SER A 152 6.30 7.16 -13.02
CA SER A 152 5.29 7.98 -13.71
C SER A 152 5.44 9.47 -13.45
#